data_AF-A0A832GG82-F1
#
_entry.id   AF-A0A832GG82-F1
#
_cell.length_a   1.000
_cell.length_b   1.000
_cell.length_c   1.000
_cell.angle_alpha   90.00
_cell.angle_beta   90.00
_cell.angle_gamma   90.00
#
_symmetry.space_group_name_H-M   'P 1'
#
loop_
_entity.id
_entity.type
_entity.pdbx_description
1 polymer ?
#
loop_
_entity_poly.entity_id
_entity_poly.type
_entity_poly.pdbx_seq_one_letter_code
_entity_poly.pdbx_strand_id
1 'polypeptide(L)'
;TFPGGSITGAPKIRAMQIIDELEPARRGPYCGAIGYLGLDGRIALNMAIRTMIATRGAIHVPVGGGIVADSDPQAEYDETLVKARAMVQSLGIEDAEAALRRLGELPHAR
;
A
#
# COMPACT_ATOMS: atom_id res chain seq x y z
N THR A 1 -10.43 15.48 6.33
CA THR A 1 -9.69 14.54 7.20
C THR A 1 -9.21 13.30 6.47
N PHE A 2 -10.05 12.68 5.63
CA PHE A 2 -9.65 11.58 4.74
C PHE A 2 -8.88 12.06 3.49
N PRO A 3 -7.95 11.26 2.95
CA PRO A 3 -7.39 10.05 3.54
C PRO A 3 -6.39 10.38 4.67
N GLY A 4 -5.97 9.36 5.44
CA GLY A 4 -5.15 9.54 6.64
C GLY A 4 -3.80 10.24 6.37
N GLY A 5 -3.30 11.01 7.34
CA GLY A 5 -2.02 11.72 7.20
C GLY A 5 -0.83 10.78 7.01
N SER A 6 -0.83 9.64 7.71
CA SER A 6 0.23 8.62 7.68
C SER A 6 0.42 7.91 6.32
N ILE A 7 -0.54 8.02 5.41
CA ILE A 7 -0.50 7.38 4.08
C ILE A 7 -0.47 8.38 2.93
N THR A 8 -0.48 9.68 3.26
CA THR A 8 -0.36 10.78 2.30
C THR A 8 0.94 11.53 2.55
N GLY A 9 1.02 12.25 3.67
CA GLY A 9 2.13 13.12 4.03
C GLY A 9 1.67 14.51 4.44
N ALA A 10 2.63 15.43 4.53
CA ALA A 10 2.40 16.82 4.92
C ALA A 10 3.24 17.77 4.05
N PRO A 11 2.65 18.85 3.49
CA PRO A 11 1.22 19.20 3.46
C PRO A 11 0.39 18.21 2.62
N LYS A 12 -0.76 17.76 3.15
CA LYS A 12 -1.54 16.64 2.60
C LYS A 12 -1.86 16.75 1.11
N ILE A 13 -2.37 17.91 0.67
CA ILE A 13 -2.76 18.09 -0.73
C ILE A 13 -1.55 17.98 -1.65
N ARG A 14 -0.43 18.62 -1.29
CA ARG A 14 0.78 18.55 -2.12
C ARG A 14 1.37 17.13 -2.13
N ALA A 15 1.38 16.45 -0.98
CA ALA A 15 1.84 15.07 -0.90
C ALA A 15 0.99 14.14 -1.80
N MET A 16 -0.34 14.29 -1.82
CA MET A 16 -1.21 13.53 -2.71
C MET A 16 -0.98 13.83 -4.20
N GLN A 17 -0.65 15.07 -4.57
CA GLN A 17 -0.31 15.42 -5.95
C GLN A 17 1.00 14.73 -6.37
N ILE A 18 2.03 14.75 -5.53
CA ILE A 18 3.31 14.07 -5.81
C ILE A 18 3.09 12.55 -5.94
N ILE A 19 2.27 11.97 -5.06
CA ILE A 19 1.89 10.55 -5.15
C ILE A 19 1.23 10.24 -6.51
N ASP A 20 0.27 11.07 -6.94
CA ASP A 20 -0.43 10.90 -8.23
C ASP A 20 0.49 11.12 -9.43
N GLU A 21 1.48 12.01 -9.32
CA GLU A 21 2.53 12.24 -10.33
C GLU A 21 3.48 11.03 -10.47
N LEU A 22 3.78 10.33 -9.37
CA LEU A 22 4.80 9.27 -9.32
C LEU A 22 4.24 7.85 -9.45
N GLU A 23 3.04 7.57 -8.94
CA GLU A 23 2.48 6.22 -8.96
C GLU A 23 1.94 5.86 -10.35
N PRO A 24 2.23 4.65 -10.86
CA PRO A 24 1.86 4.27 -12.23
C PRO A 24 0.36 3.99 -12.39
N ALA A 25 -0.39 3.87 -11.29
CA ALA A 25 -1.80 3.52 -11.27
C ALA A 25 -2.50 4.12 -10.04
N ARG A 26 -3.83 4.21 -10.12
CA ARG A 26 -4.65 4.62 -8.97
C ARG A 26 -4.59 3.56 -7.87
N ARG A 27 -4.48 3.99 -6.61
CA ARG A 27 -4.40 3.12 -5.43
C ARG A 27 -5.62 2.21 -5.19
N GLY A 28 -6.78 2.55 -5.77
CA GLY A 28 -8.01 1.78 -5.55
C GLY A 28 -8.35 1.69 -4.06
N PRO A 29 -8.64 0.51 -3.51
CA PRO A 29 -8.87 0.33 -2.07
C PRO A 29 -7.68 0.65 -1.18
N TYR A 30 -6.44 0.58 -1.68
CA TYR A 30 -5.24 0.78 -0.86
C TYR A 30 -5.19 2.18 -0.26
N CYS A 31 -4.87 2.27 1.04
CA CYS A 31 -4.89 3.50 1.83
C CYS A 31 -6.28 4.18 1.91
N GLY A 32 -7.33 3.48 1.46
CA GLY A 32 -8.73 3.85 1.67
C GLY A 32 -9.24 3.48 3.05
N ALA A 33 -10.55 3.28 3.18
CA ALA A 33 -11.19 2.88 4.42
C ALA A 33 -12.10 1.65 4.22
N ILE A 34 -12.02 0.70 5.15
CA ILE A 34 -12.88 -0.50 5.22
C ILE A 34 -13.58 -0.49 6.57
N GLY A 35 -14.89 -0.68 6.60
CA GLY A 35 -15.65 -0.66 7.85
C GLY A 35 -17.14 -0.73 7.65
N TYR A 36 -17.90 -0.29 8.66
CA TYR A 36 -19.36 -0.34 8.64
C TYR A 36 -19.99 0.99 9.08
N LEU A 37 -21.23 1.18 8.63
CA LEU A 37 -22.12 2.25 9.04
C LEU A 37 -23.41 1.59 9.56
N GLY A 38 -23.68 1.75 10.85
CA GLY A 38 -24.86 1.22 11.51
C GLY A 38 -26.07 2.13 11.31
N LEU A 39 -27.27 1.54 11.30
CA LEU A 39 -28.53 2.29 11.27
C LEU A 39 -28.76 3.09 12.57
N ASP A 40 -28.00 2.81 13.63
CA ASP A 40 -27.95 3.55 14.89
C ASP A 40 -27.01 4.77 14.83
N GLY A 41 -26.44 5.07 13.66
CA GLY A 41 -25.52 6.18 13.44
C GLY A 41 -24.07 5.88 13.84
N ARG A 42 -23.75 4.68 14.32
CA ARG A 42 -22.36 4.30 14.62
C ARG A 42 -21.57 4.04 13.36
N ILE A 43 -20.34 4.53 13.33
CA ILE A 43 -19.40 4.30 12.23
C ILE A 43 -18.09 3.81 12.80
N ALA A 44 -17.55 2.73 12.25
CA ALA A 44 -16.20 2.27 12.52
C ALA A 44 -15.49 2.00 11.20
N LEU A 45 -14.34 2.65 11.01
CA LEU A 45 -13.53 2.55 9.79
C LEU A 45 -12.09 2.18 10.17
N ASN A 46 -11.52 1.24 9.43
CA ASN A 46 -10.11 0.90 9.45
C ASN A 46 -9.44 1.41 8.16
N MET A 47 -8.17 1.78 8.22
CA MET A 47 -7.36 2.12 7.06
C MET A 47 -6.97 0.85 6.30
N ALA A 48 -7.19 0.85 4.99
CA ALA A 48 -6.88 -0.29 4.12
C ALA A 48 -5.37 -0.40 3.82
N ILE A 49 -4.60 -0.79 4.84
CA ILE A 49 -3.19 -1.17 4.77
C ILE A 49 -3.04 -2.64 5.14
N ARG A 50 -1.92 -3.28 4.77
CA ARG A 50 -1.73 -4.74 4.96
C ARG A 50 -2.93 -5.54 4.45
N THR A 51 -3.50 -5.11 3.33
CA THR A 51 -4.70 -5.65 2.72
C THR A 51 -4.37 -6.03 1.28
N MET A 52 -4.70 -7.26 0.88
CA MET A 52 -4.56 -7.72 -0.49
C MET A 52 -5.84 -7.44 -1.28
N ILE A 53 -5.71 -7.08 -2.55
CA ILE A 53 -6.84 -6.83 -3.45
C ILE A 53 -6.87 -7.96 -4.48
N ALA A 54 -7.85 -8.85 -4.38
CA ALA A 54 -8.06 -9.91 -5.35
C ALA A 54 -8.95 -9.41 -6.50
N THR A 55 -8.45 -9.50 -7.73
CA THR A 55 -9.18 -9.24 -8.97
C THR A 55 -9.27 -10.53 -9.79
N ARG A 56 -9.89 -10.49 -10.97
CA ARG A 56 -9.97 -11.68 -11.82
C ARG A 56 -8.59 -12.07 -12.33
N GLY A 57 -8.02 -13.14 -11.76
CA GLY A 57 -6.76 -13.73 -12.18
C GLY A 57 -5.50 -13.13 -11.54
N ALA A 58 -5.64 -12.18 -10.60
CA ALA A 58 -4.50 -11.58 -9.91
C ALA A 58 -4.81 -11.21 -8.46
N ILE A 59 -3.76 -11.18 -7.64
CA ILE A 59 -3.78 -10.61 -6.29
C ILE A 59 -2.78 -9.47 -6.27
N HIS A 60 -3.25 -8.26 -5.93
CA HIS A 60 -2.40 -7.08 -5.78
C HIS A 60 -2.05 -6.91 -4.30
N VAL A 61 -0.76 -6.68 -4.03
CA VAL A 61 -0.21 -6.53 -2.67
C VAL A 61 0.48 -5.15 -2.57
N PRO A 62 -0.30 -4.06 -2.49
CA PRO A 62 0.26 -2.71 -2.42
C PRO A 62 0.91 -2.47 -1.05
N VAL A 63 2.10 -1.87 -1.08
CA VAL A 63 2.90 -1.48 0.07
C VAL A 63 3.55 -0.12 -0.16
N GLY A 64 3.96 0.54 0.92
CA GLY A 64 4.60 1.85 0.84
C GLY A 64 5.25 2.25 2.16
N GLY A 65 5.94 3.38 2.14
CA GLY A 65 6.66 3.98 3.27
C GLY A 65 6.45 5.48 3.32
N GLY A 66 6.80 6.08 4.45
CA GLY A 66 6.83 7.53 4.59
C GLY A 66 8.23 8.01 4.26
N ILE A 67 8.35 8.93 3.30
CA ILE A 67 9.64 9.47 2.89
C ILE A 67 9.87 10.81 3.60
N VAL A 68 11.05 10.96 4.21
CA VAL A 68 11.53 12.21 4.80
C VAL A 68 12.86 12.61 4.17
N ALA A 69 13.37 13.80 4.51
CA ALA A 69 14.61 14.33 3.93
C ALA A 69 15.83 13.42 4.18
N ASP A 70 15.84 12.71 5.31
CA ASP A 70 16.94 11.84 5.73
C ASP A 70 16.71 10.37 5.37
N SER A 71 15.66 10.05 4.58
CA SER A 71 15.37 8.68 4.17
C SER A 71 16.47 8.15 3.22
N ASP A 72 16.93 6.92 3.48
CA ASP A 72 17.78 6.17 2.55
C ASP A 72 16.91 5.39 1.56
N PRO A 73 17.05 5.60 0.23
CA PRO A 73 16.17 4.97 -0.75
C PRO A 73 16.14 3.44 -0.68
N GLN A 74 17.28 2.81 -0.40
CA GLN A 74 17.39 1.35 -0.37
C GLN A 74 16.71 0.79 0.89
N ALA A 75 16.93 1.42 2.05
CA ALA A 75 16.29 1.04 3.30
C ALA A 75 14.76 1.17 3.23
N GLU A 76 14.23 2.24 2.62
CA GLU A 76 12.78 2.43 2.43
C GLU A 76 12.18 1.35 1.52
N TYR A 77 12.88 1.01 0.43
CA TYR A 77 12.49 -0.10 -0.44
C TYR A 77 12.45 -1.43 0.32
N ASP A 78 13.52 -1.76 1.06
CA ASP A 78 13.59 -2.99 1.85
C ASP A 78 12.49 -3.04 2.93
N GLU A 79 12.12 -1.91 3.54
CA GLU A 79 10.98 -1.82 4.45
C GLU A 79 9.66 -2.18 3.76
N THR A 80 9.46 -1.77 2.50
CA THR A 80 8.26 -2.16 1.74
C THR A 80 8.18 -3.67 1.52
N LEU A 81 9.32 -4.34 1.28
CA LEU A 81 9.39 -5.80 1.16
C LEU A 81 9.02 -6.49 2.48
N VAL A 82 9.54 -5.98 3.61
CA VAL A 82 9.15 -6.45 4.96
C VAL A 82 7.64 -6.28 5.19
N LYS A 83 7.06 -5.19 4.69
CA LYS A 83 5.60 -4.95 4.78
C LYS A 83 4.78 -5.93 3.92
N ALA A 84 5.30 -6.35 2.78
CA ALA A 84 4.62 -7.27 1.88
C ALA A 84 4.75 -8.74 2.32
N ARG A 85 5.88 -9.11 2.94
CA ARG A 85 6.26 -10.50 3.24
C ARG A 85 5.15 -11.35 3.85
N ALA A 86 4.53 -10.87 4.94
CA ALA A 86 3.50 -11.65 5.64
C ALA A 86 2.26 -11.93 4.77
N MET A 87 1.88 -10.98 3.90
CA MET A 87 0.77 -11.18 2.97
C MET A 87 1.13 -12.21 1.90
N VAL A 88 2.34 -12.14 1.34
CA VAL A 88 2.82 -13.11 0.34
C VAL A 88 2.94 -14.51 0.92
N GLN A 89 3.50 -14.65 2.12
CA GLN A 89 3.58 -15.93 2.84
C GLN A 89 2.19 -16.55 3.08
N SER A 90 1.16 -15.72 3.34
CA SER A 90 -0.21 -16.20 3.54
C SER A 90 -0.83 -16.85 2.30
N LEU A 91 -0.25 -16.63 1.12
CA LEU A 91 -0.63 -17.28 -0.14
C LEU A 91 0.04 -18.65 -0.35
N GLY A 92 0.83 -19.14 0.62
CA GLY A 92 1.55 -20.42 0.52
C GLY A 92 2.87 -20.34 -0.27
N ILE A 93 3.40 -19.13 -0.48
CA ILE A 93 4.69 -18.92 -1.15
C ILE A 93 5.81 -19.06 -0.11
N GLU A 94 6.58 -20.14 -0.18
CA GLU A 94 7.63 -20.48 0.80
C GLU A 94 8.77 -19.45 0.79
N ASP A 95 9.30 -19.13 -0.39
CA ASP A 95 10.33 -18.08 -0.56
C ASP A 95 9.69 -16.74 -0.96
N ALA A 96 9.02 -16.14 0.02
CA ALA A 96 8.35 -14.86 -0.18
C ALA A 96 9.31 -13.71 -0.53
N GLU A 97 10.56 -13.76 -0.06
CA GLU A 97 11.54 -12.69 -0.32
C GLU A 97 12.04 -12.74 -1.77
N ALA A 98 12.42 -13.92 -2.27
CA ALA A 98 12.78 -14.07 -3.68
C ALA A 98 11.60 -13.75 -4.60
N ALA A 99 10.39 -14.18 -4.24
CA ALA A 99 9.18 -13.86 -5.01
C ALA A 99 8.93 -12.34 -5.08
N LEU A 100 9.07 -11.63 -3.97
CA LEU A 100 8.87 -10.18 -3.91
C LEU A 100 9.93 -9.41 -4.70
N ARG A 101 11.20 -9.77 -4.59
CA ARG A 101 12.28 -9.13 -5.36
C ARG A 101 12.05 -9.31 -6.86
N ARG A 102 11.69 -10.53 -7.29
CA ARG A 102 11.35 -10.80 -8.68
C ARG A 102 10.14 -9.99 -9.17
N LEU A 103 9.10 -9.82 -8.35
CA LEU A 103 7.94 -8.99 -8.67
C LEU A 103 8.30 -7.49 -8.76
N GLY A 104 9.22 -7.02 -7.92
CA GLY A 104 9.71 -5.64 -7.92
C GLY A 104 10.55 -5.28 -9.16
N GLU A 105 11.15 -6.27 -9.81
CA GLU A 105 11.92 -6.11 -11.05
C GLU A 105 11.07 -6.16 -12.32
N LEU A 106 9.80 -6.61 -12.23
CA LEU A 106 8.91 -6.64 -13.39
C LEU A 106 8.56 -5.21 -13.81
N PRO A 107 8.52 -4.92 -15.13
CA PRO A 107 8.01 -3.65 -15.61
C PRO A 107 6.58 -3.50 -15.09
N HIS A 108 6.32 -2.42 -14.35
CA HIS A 108 5.01 -2.15 -13.78
C HIS A 108 3.96 -2.19 -14.90
N ALA A 109 3.12 -3.22 -14.89
CA ALA A 109 2.05 -3.37 -15.86
C ALA A 109 1.09 -2.18 -15.70
N ARG A 110 0.89 -1.44 -16.80
CA ARG A 110 -0.16 -0.41 -16.90
C ARG A 110 -1.54 -1.06 -16.93
#